data_AF-A0A250I981-F1
#
_entry.id   AF-A0A250I981-F1
#
_cell.length_a   1.000
_cell.length_b   1.000
_cell.length_c   1.000
_cell.angle_alpha   90.00
_cell.angle_beta   90.00
_cell.angle_gamma   90.00
#
_symmetry.space_group_name_H-M   'P 1'
#
loop_
_entity.id
_entity.type
_entity.pdbx_description
1 polymer ?
#
loop_
_entity_poly.entity_id
_entity_poly.type
_entity_poly.pdbx_seq_one_letter_code
_entity_poly.pdbx_strand_id
1 'polypeptide(L)' 'MGVGPEGVVVDWRRRLPGRGAYLCGVGCLAAAVKRKAFGRAFRGKTGSVDPLLLGQALESGPGSSGAAGGRGC' A
#
# COMPACT_ATOMS: atom_id res chain seq x y z
N MET A 1 -0.05 -22.44 0.29
CA MET A 1 0.44 -21.12 0.77
C MET A 1 -0.15 -20.04 -0.15
N GLY A 2 -1.08 -19.23 0.35
CA GLY A 2 -1.67 -18.14 -0.43
C GLY A 2 -0.75 -16.92 -0.43
N VAL A 3 -0.22 -16.56 -1.59
CA VAL A 3 0.41 -15.25 -1.81
C VAL A 3 -0.71 -14.22 -1.96
N GLY A 4 -0.77 -13.27 -1.04
CA GLY A 4 -1.60 -12.07 -1.22
C GLY A 4 -1.07 -11.24 -2.39
N PRO A 5 -1.76 -10.16 -2.81
CA PRO A 5 -1.19 -9.27 -3.81
C PRO A 5 0.21 -8.85 -3.35
N GLU A 6 1.23 -9.22 -4.12
CA GLU A 6 2.66 -9.06 -3.82
C GLU A 6 3.07 -7.57 -3.97
N GLY A 7 2.35 -6.66 -3.33
CA GLY A 7 2.47 -5.23 -3.58
C GLY A 7 1.87 -4.35 -2.49
N VAL A 8 2.22 -3.06 -2.54
CA VAL A 8 1.69 -2.01 -1.65
C VAL A 8 0.50 -1.36 -2.33
N VAL A 9 -0.61 -1.25 -1.62
CA VAL A 9 -1.85 -0.61 -2.08
C VAL A 9 -2.27 0.50 -1.10
N VAL A 10 -2.98 1.51 -1.61
CA VAL A 10 -3.54 2.57 -0.77
C VAL A 10 -4.84 2.06 -0.13
N ASP A 11 -4.88 2.02 1.19
CA ASP A 11 -6.08 1.68 1.94
C ASP A 11 -6.76 2.94 2.50
N TRP A 12 -7.72 3.46 1.74
CA TRP A 12 -8.55 4.59 2.15
C TRP A 12 -9.51 4.26 3.29
N ARG A 13 -10.00 3.02 3.33
CA ARG A 13 -11.06 2.59 4.25
C ARG A 13 -10.51 1.97 5.53
N ARG A 14 -9.19 1.79 5.64
CA ARG A 14 -8.46 1.17 6.77
C ARG A 14 -9.04 -0.20 7.14
N ARG A 15 -9.36 -0.99 6.12
CA ARG A 15 -10.10 -2.25 6.21
C ARG A 15 -9.44 -3.40 5.46
N LEU A 16 -8.34 -3.16 4.76
CA LEU A 16 -7.67 -4.23 4.02
C LEU A 16 -6.93 -5.17 4.99
N PRO A 17 -7.07 -6.50 4.80
CA PRO A 17 -6.34 -7.47 5.59
C PRO A 17 -4.85 -7.41 5.27
N GLY A 18 -4.00 -7.62 6.28
CA GLY A 18 -2.56 -7.66 6.13
C GLY A 18 -1.85 -6.62 7.00
N ARG A 19 -0.65 -6.22 6.57
CA ARG A 19 0.09 -5.15 7.25
C ARG A 19 -0.20 -3.84 6.57
N GLY A 20 -0.29 -2.77 7.36
CA GLY A 20 -0.46 -1.41 6.89
C GLY A 20 0.66 -0.50 7.38
N ALA A 21 0.87 0.61 6.67
CA ALA A 21 1.72 1.71 7.07
C ALA A 21 0.98 3.03 6.78
N TYR A 22 1.06 3.97 7.72
CA TYR A 22 0.45 5.28 7.56
C TYR A 22 1.46 6.28 7.02
N LEU A 23 1.01 7.15 6.13
CA LEU A 23 1.77 8.30 5.63
C LEU A 23 1.13 9.58 6.14
N CYS A 24 1.93 10.62 6.33
CA CYS A 24 1.44 11.95 6.68
C CYS A 24 0.74 12.69 5.52
N GLY A 25 0.61 12.06 4.36
CA GLY A 25 -0.05 12.61 3.16
C GLY A 25 0.75 12.40 1.89
N VAL A 26 0.25 12.91 0.76
CA VAL A 26 0.89 12.83 -0.57
C VAL A 26 2.31 13.42 -0.58
N GLY A 27 2.54 14.55 0.10
CA GLY A 27 3.86 15.18 0.18
C GLY A 27 4.92 14.35 0.90
N CYS A 28 4.51 13.39 1.72
CA CYS A 28 5.41 12.51 2.46
C CYS A 28 5.84 11.27 1.65
N LEU A 29 5.17 10.97 0.52
CA LEU A 29 5.40 9.76 -0.25
C LEU A 29 6.84 9.69 -0.80
N ALA A 30 7.30 10.76 -1.45
CA ALA A 30 8.64 10.80 -2.04
C ALA A 30 9.74 10.58 -0.98
N ALA A 31 9.58 11.18 0.19
CA ALA A 31 10.51 10.98 1.31
C ALA A 31 10.44 9.55 1.86
N ALA A 32 9.25 8.96 1.96
CA ALA A 32 9.06 7.59 2.41
C ALA A 32 9.71 6.57 1.47
N VAL A 33 9.58 6.76 0.15
CA VAL A 33 10.22 5.91 -0.87
C VAL A 33 11.73 6.06 -0.81
N LYS A 34 12.25 7.30 -0.81
CA LYS A 34 13.69 7.57 -0.74
C LYS A 34 14.36 6.97 0.49
N ARG A 35 13.65 6.90 1.62
CA ARG A 35 14.14 6.33 2.89
C ARG A 35 13.91 4.81 3.03
N LYS A 36 13.33 4.14 2.01
CA LYS A 36 12.91 2.74 2.09
C LYS A 36 11.97 2.46 3.28
N ALA A 37 11.10 3.41 3.62
CA ALA A 37 10.22 3.32 4.78
C ALA A 37 9.25 2.12 4.69
N PHE A 38 8.72 1.85 3.49
CA PHE A 38 7.85 0.69 3.25
C PHE A 38 8.57 -0.64 3.50
N GLY A 39 9.79 -0.80 3.01
CA GLY A 39 10.58 -2.00 3.27
C GLY A 39 10.78 -2.25 4.77
N ARG A 40 10.97 -1.20 5.58
CA ARG A 40 11.05 -1.30 7.05
C ARG A 40 9.69 -1.66 7.67
N ALA A 41 8.63 -0.94 7.31
CA ALA A 41 7.29 -1.16 7.86
C ALA A 41 6.75 -2.57 7.56
N PHE A 42 7.03 -3.07 6.36
CA PHE A 42 6.56 -4.38 5.90
C PHE A 42 7.59 -5.51 6.07
N ARG A 43 8.72 -5.26 6.75
CA ARG A 43 9.80 -6.26 6.97
C ARG A 43 10.29 -6.92 5.67
N GLY A 44 10.47 -6.12 4.63
CA GLY A 44 10.98 -6.57 3.33
C GLY A 44 10.02 -7.46 2.53
N LYS A 45 8.77 -7.65 2.99
CA LYS A 45 7.76 -8.46 2.31
C LYS A 45 6.96 -7.70 1.24
N THR A 46 7.37 -6.48 0.92
CA THR A 46 6.77 -5.72 -0.17
C THR A 46 7.55 -5.96 -1.44
N GLY A 47 6.84 -6.28 -2.52
CA GLY A 47 7.37 -6.18 -3.88
C GLY A 47 7.81 -4.76 -4.23
N SER A 48 8.16 -4.54 -5.49
CA SER A 48 8.56 -3.22 -6.00
C SER A 48 7.46 -2.19 -5.76
N VAL A 49 7.75 -1.17 -4.94
CA VAL A 49 6.87 -0.03 -4.74
C VAL A 49 7.16 0.98 -5.82
N ASP A 50 6.20 1.18 -6.73
CA ASP A 50 6.28 2.25 -7.72
C ASP A 50 5.78 3.57 -7.11
N PRO A 51 6.65 4.58 -6.92
CA PRO A 51 6.27 5.85 -6.31
C PRO A 51 5.25 6.62 -7.14
N LEU A 52 5.26 6.46 -8.46
CA LEU A 52 4.41 7.21 -9.38
C LEU A 52 2.97 6.68 -9.29
N LEU A 53 2.80 5.36 -9.39
CA LEU A 53 1.51 4.70 -9.24
C LEU A 53 0.93 4.91 -7.84
N LEU A 54 1.76 4.83 -6.79
CA LEU A 54 1.31 5.05 -5.44
C LEU A 54 0.91 6.51 -5.19
N GLY A 55 1.61 7.47 -5.83
CA GLY A 55 1.25 8.89 -5.82
C GLY A 55 -0.09 9.16 -6.48
N GLN A 56 -0.27 8.66 -7.71
CA GLN A 56 -1.54 8.79 -8.44
C GLN A 56 -2.70 8.15 -7.68
N ALA A 57 -2.48 6.98 -7.07
CA ALA A 57 -3.49 6.31 -6.25
C ALA A 57 -3.84 7.11 -4.99
N LEU A 58 -2.87 7.79 -4.36
CA LEU A 58 -3.11 8.70 -3.25
C LEU A 58 -3.80 10.00 -3.68
N GLU A 59 -3.61 10.46 -4.91
CA GLU A 59 -4.29 11.65 -5.45
C GLU A 59 -5.73 11.33 -5.91
N SER A 60 -5.99 10.11 -6.38
CA SER A 60 -7.29 9.67 -6.90
C SER A 60 -8.40 9.54 -5.83
N GLY A 61 -8.06 9.66 -4.54
CA GLY A 61 -9.01 9.61 -3.44
C GLY A 61 -9.69 8.24 -3.26
N PRO A 62 -10.69 8.13 -2.36
CA PRO A 62 -11.30 6.85 -1.94
C PRO A 62 -12.15 6.13 -3.01
N GLY A 63 -12.07 6.54 -4.28
CA GLY A 63 -12.74 5.88 -5.39
C GLY A 63 -11.90 4.73 -5.94
N SER A 64 -12.37 3.50 -5.76
CA SER A 64 -11.92 2.32 -6.52
C SER A 64 -10.45 1.89 -6.32
N SER A 65 -10.15 1.27 -5.19
CA SER A 65 -9.09 0.25 -5.13
C SER A 65 -9.72 -1.02 -4.57
N GLY A 66 -10.12 -1.89 -5.50
CA GLY A 66 -10.88 -3.11 -5.26
C GLY A 66 -10.14 -4.06 -4.33
N ALA A 67 -10.80 -4.42 -3.25
CA ALA A 67 -10.50 -5.61 -2.48
C ALA A 67 -10.71 -6.85 -3.37
N ALA A 68 -9.61 -7.49 -3.78
CA ALA A 68 -9.62 -8.94 -3.89
C ALA A 68 -9.41 -9.45 -2.45
N GLY A 69 -10.41 -9.89 -1.70
CA GLY A 69 -11.46 -10.83 -2.07
C GLY A 69 -11.33 -12.00 -1.11
N GLY A 70 -11.51 -11.75 0.19
CA GLY A 70 -11.54 -12.79 1.21
C GLY A 70 -12.92 -13.44 1.23
N ARG A 71 -13.04 -14.65 0.69
CA ARG A 71 -14.12 -15.57 1.05
C ARG A 71 -13.48 -16.71 1.84
N GLY A 72 -13.94 -16.87 3.07
CA GLY A 72 -13.56 -17.96 3.95
C GLY A 72 -14.16 -19.30 3.52
N CYS A 73 -13.45 -20.35 3.90
CA CYS A 73 -13.91 -21.64 4.40
C CYS A 73 -12.78 -22.18 5.27
#